data_AF-A0ABD3PAT1-F1
#
_entry.id   AF-A0ABD3PAT1-F1
#
_cell.length_a   1.000
_cell.length_b   1.000
_cell.length_c   1.000
_cell.angle_alpha   90.00
_cell.angle_beta   90.00
_cell.angle_gamma   90.00
#
_symmetry.space_group_name_H-M   'P 1'
#
loop_
_entity.id
_entity.type
_entity.pdbx_description
1 polymer ?
#
loop_
_entity_poly.entity_id
_entity_poly.type
_entity_poly.pdbx_seq_one_letter_code
_entity_poly.pdbx_strand_id
1 'polypeptide(L)'
;MHLTCSILFAGVALAARPTCAFSSVKTLTLIRGARTIDTSVYSALKGNEGCAAKPYEKKKIAVFGAGGYLGATVFGFLQRAASIYGTGISGGSSPRAIGATRTTSEALNKVLTPCFKLAYAGEDLVRLVDSTNKDYIKERLKSFDAAILGTVYQLEQRSVTGNTYEKTPNDKTFEFYLDERYGARGGGVPRDCSDYHISMFESAIQACKESGSIKHVVVLETPRTPRPRDFISILEREGISYTYIRANSLKKDLTYSFEKGVKEKLTVALLSEVSRIPPHTDEPNNGEKAVFREDIAALIVQCLMSLNWEESRIIEVSATSETISSNSLTEKKSKQRFDKEWCPNSNVYAEMLVNLK
;
A
#
# COMPACT_ATOMS: atom_id res chain seq x y z
N MET A 1 -1.01 -19.78 -66.47
CA MET A 1 -2.12 -18.96 -66.99
C MET A 1 -2.11 -17.63 -66.26
N HIS A 2 -1.72 -16.59 -66.97
CA HIS A 2 -1.72 -15.20 -66.53
C HIS A 2 -3.14 -14.70 -66.31
N LEU A 3 -3.36 -13.86 -65.29
CA LEU A 3 -3.89 -12.52 -65.51
C LEU A 3 -3.52 -11.61 -64.33
N THR A 4 -2.64 -10.68 -64.63
CA THR A 4 -2.27 -9.50 -63.84
C THR A 4 -3.32 -8.41 -64.03
N CYS A 5 -3.61 -7.64 -62.98
CA CYS A 5 -4.18 -6.31 -63.14
C CYS A 5 -3.46 -5.33 -62.22
N SER A 6 -2.75 -4.39 -62.83
CA SER A 6 -2.10 -3.22 -62.26
C SER A 6 -2.74 -1.98 -62.90
N ILE A 7 -2.83 -0.87 -62.16
CA ILE A 7 -2.91 0.57 -62.53
C ILE A 7 -3.36 1.27 -61.21
N LEU A 8 -2.68 2.17 -60.48
CA LEU A 8 -1.67 3.23 -60.67
C LEU A 8 -2.26 4.64 -60.96
N PHE A 9 -1.68 5.65 -60.26
CA PHE A 9 -1.87 7.13 -60.27
C PHE A 9 -2.98 7.71 -59.36
N ALA A 10 -2.87 8.84 -58.66
CA ALA A 10 -1.86 9.89 -58.35
C ALA A 10 -2.43 10.62 -57.09
N GLY A 11 -1.72 11.25 -56.15
CA GLY A 11 -0.57 12.13 -56.24
C GLY A 11 -1.00 13.62 -56.32
N VAL A 12 -1.39 14.26 -55.20
CA VAL A 12 -1.29 15.72 -55.01
C VAL A 12 -0.97 16.05 -53.55
N ALA A 13 0.23 16.58 -53.35
CA ALA A 13 0.65 17.29 -52.14
C ALA A 13 0.34 18.78 -52.31
N LEU A 14 -0.15 19.44 -51.27
CA LEU A 14 -0.08 20.90 -51.18
C LEU A 14 0.36 21.31 -49.77
N ALA A 15 1.56 21.89 -49.71
CA ALA A 15 2.13 22.55 -48.56
C ALA A 15 1.55 23.96 -48.42
N ALA A 16 1.31 24.40 -47.18
CA ALA A 16 1.28 25.82 -46.85
C ALA A 16 1.65 26.03 -45.37
N ARG A 17 2.85 26.57 -45.15
CA ARG A 17 3.15 27.48 -44.02
C ARG A 17 2.98 28.90 -44.56
N PRO A 18 2.64 29.89 -43.71
CA PRO A 18 3.70 30.85 -43.41
C PRO A 18 3.69 31.45 -41.98
N THR A 19 4.91 31.74 -41.54
CA THR A 19 5.42 32.93 -40.80
C THR A 19 4.76 33.47 -39.52
N CYS A 20 5.64 33.63 -38.53
CA CYS A 20 5.56 34.42 -37.30
C CYS A 20 5.22 35.91 -37.53
N ALA A 21 4.55 36.52 -36.55
CA ALA A 21 4.82 37.91 -36.13
C ALA A 21 4.33 38.16 -34.69
N PHE A 22 5.24 38.66 -33.87
CA PHE A 22 5.02 39.25 -32.55
C PHE A 22 4.19 40.55 -32.66
N SER A 23 3.38 40.81 -31.62
CA SER A 23 3.09 42.12 -31.01
C SER A 23 1.59 42.34 -30.79
N SER A 24 1.18 42.36 -29.52
CA SER A 24 0.77 43.61 -28.87
C SER A 24 -0.06 43.30 -27.62
N VAL A 25 0.40 43.89 -26.54
CA VAL A 25 -0.18 43.92 -25.20
C VAL A 25 -1.62 44.42 -25.26
N LYS A 26 -2.58 43.59 -24.83
CA LYS A 26 -3.84 44.07 -24.27
C LYS A 26 -4.04 43.47 -22.89
N THR A 27 -3.68 44.30 -21.92
CA THR A 27 -4.02 44.24 -20.51
C THR A 27 -5.51 43.97 -20.33
N LEU A 28 -5.85 42.71 -20.06
CA LEU A 28 -7.15 42.34 -19.51
C LEU A 28 -6.96 42.19 -18.01
N THR A 29 -7.35 43.24 -17.29
CA THR A 29 -7.45 43.30 -15.84
C THR A 29 -8.53 42.32 -15.40
N LEU A 30 -8.17 41.04 -15.30
CA LEU A 30 -9.05 39.99 -14.81
C LEU A 30 -8.96 39.96 -13.28
N ILE A 31 -10.08 40.33 -12.68
CA ILE A 31 -10.52 40.18 -11.29
C ILE A 31 -9.62 39.25 -10.46
N ARG A 32 -8.89 39.86 -9.51
CA ARG A 32 -8.22 39.23 -8.38
C ARG A 32 -9.23 38.41 -7.58
N GLY A 33 -9.32 37.12 -7.88
CA GLY A 33 -10.07 36.14 -7.10
C GLY A 33 -9.56 34.71 -7.26
N ALA A 34 -8.45 34.51 -7.96
CA ALA A 34 -7.79 33.22 -8.05
C ALA A 34 -7.16 32.91 -6.69
N ARG A 35 -7.85 32.10 -5.90
CA ARG A 35 -7.24 31.30 -4.83
C ARG A 35 -6.05 30.58 -5.46
N THR A 36 -4.84 31.05 -5.16
CA THR A 36 -3.65 30.24 -5.22
C THR A 36 -3.96 28.96 -4.47
N ILE A 37 -4.13 27.87 -5.23
CA ILE A 37 -4.03 26.53 -4.67
C ILE A 37 -2.64 26.51 -4.04
N ASP A 38 -2.59 26.40 -2.72
CA ASP A 38 -1.35 26.24 -1.97
C ASP A 38 -0.65 24.97 -2.46
N THR A 39 0.15 25.13 -3.51
CA THR A 39 1.14 24.15 -4.00
C THR A 39 2.30 24.03 -3.00
N SER A 40 2.36 24.90 -1.98
CA SER A 40 3.44 25.00 -1.01
C SER A 40 3.66 23.73 -0.17
N VAL A 41 2.59 22.99 0.18
CA VAL A 41 2.71 21.75 0.97
C VAL A 41 3.29 20.60 0.15
N TYR A 42 3.05 20.57 -1.17
CA TYR A 42 3.59 19.53 -2.06
C TYR A 42 4.91 19.94 -2.74
N SER A 43 5.19 21.24 -2.91
CA SER A 43 6.48 21.73 -3.41
C SER A 43 7.59 21.68 -2.35
N ALA A 44 7.23 21.55 -1.06
CA ALA A 44 8.18 21.23 0.01
C ALA A 44 8.70 19.77 -0.06
N LEU A 45 8.10 18.91 -0.89
CA LEU A 45 8.51 17.52 -1.12
C LEU A 45 9.64 17.41 -2.16
N LYS A 46 10.68 18.23 -2.05
CA LYS A 46 11.90 18.17 -2.89
C LYS A 46 12.76 16.91 -2.64
N GLY A 47 12.22 15.91 -1.93
CA GLY A 47 12.89 14.68 -1.52
C GLY A 47 12.04 13.42 -1.64
N ASN A 48 10.98 13.38 -2.46
CA ASN A 48 10.25 12.13 -2.69
C ASN A 48 11.03 11.24 -3.67
N GLU A 49 11.40 10.03 -3.25
CA GLU A 49 12.02 9.00 -4.11
C GLU A 49 11.09 7.80 -4.36
N GLY A 50 9.92 7.76 -3.69
CA GLY A 50 8.90 6.74 -3.86
C GLY A 50 7.91 7.05 -4.98
N CYS A 51 6.69 6.51 -4.88
CA CYS A 51 5.67 6.72 -5.93
C CYS A 51 5.30 8.20 -6.11
N ALA A 52 5.41 9.02 -5.05
CA ALA A 52 5.13 10.45 -5.11
C ALA A 52 6.24 11.27 -5.79
N ALA A 53 7.38 10.68 -6.15
CA ALA A 53 8.45 11.34 -6.91
C ALA A 53 7.98 11.79 -8.30
N LYS A 54 7.14 10.96 -8.94
CA LYS A 54 6.54 11.24 -10.25
C LYS A 54 5.02 11.08 -10.18
N PRO A 55 4.29 12.08 -9.65
CA PRO A 55 2.85 11.96 -9.39
C PRO A 55 1.98 11.66 -10.62
N TYR A 56 2.49 11.96 -11.81
CA TYR A 56 1.85 11.65 -13.09
C TYR A 56 2.04 10.18 -13.51
N GLU A 57 3.11 9.51 -13.06
CA GLU A 57 3.33 8.07 -13.27
C GLU A 57 2.63 7.26 -12.16
N LYS A 58 1.30 7.27 -12.17
CA LYS A 58 0.47 6.63 -11.16
C LYS A 58 0.79 5.14 -10.98
N LYS A 59 1.25 4.76 -9.80
CA LYS A 59 1.64 3.40 -9.40
C LYS A 59 0.44 2.60 -8.90
N LYS A 60 0.35 1.33 -9.30
CA LYS A 60 -0.67 0.38 -8.86
C LYS A 60 -0.13 -0.49 -7.73
N ILE A 61 -0.90 -0.60 -6.65
CA ILE A 61 -0.49 -1.29 -5.42
C ILE A 61 -1.40 -2.49 -5.16
N ALA A 62 -0.78 -3.65 -4.92
CA ALA A 62 -1.46 -4.86 -4.48
C ALA A 62 -1.35 -5.02 -2.95
N VAL A 63 -2.43 -5.38 -2.28
CA VAL A 63 -2.46 -5.57 -0.81
C VAL A 63 -2.89 -6.99 -0.49
N PHE A 64 -1.98 -7.80 0.03
CA PHE A 64 -2.28 -9.17 0.43
C PHE A 64 -2.99 -9.23 1.78
N GLY A 65 -4.00 -10.09 1.87
CA GLY A 65 -4.76 -10.30 3.10
C GLY A 65 -5.54 -9.06 3.53
N ALA A 66 -6.00 -8.25 2.57
CA ALA A 66 -6.71 -6.99 2.83
C ALA A 66 -8.01 -7.18 3.62
N GLY A 67 -8.55 -8.39 3.73
CA GLY A 67 -9.70 -8.66 4.62
C GLY A 67 -9.36 -8.62 6.12
N GLY A 68 -8.06 -8.62 6.49
CA GLY A 68 -7.61 -8.42 7.87
C GLY A 68 -7.73 -6.96 8.28
N TYR A 69 -7.77 -6.68 9.58
CA TYR A 69 -7.97 -5.34 10.11
C TYR A 69 -6.88 -4.37 9.63
N LEU A 70 -5.63 -4.80 9.72
CA LEU A 70 -4.49 -3.98 9.31
C LEU A 70 -4.44 -3.83 7.79
N GLY A 71 -4.62 -4.93 7.06
CA GLY A 71 -4.70 -4.92 5.59
C GLY A 71 -5.83 -4.02 5.07
N ALA A 72 -6.99 -4.04 5.71
CA ALA A 72 -8.12 -3.20 5.37
C ALA A 72 -7.85 -1.72 5.67
N THR A 73 -7.17 -1.43 6.78
CA THR A 73 -6.78 -0.06 7.14
C THR A 73 -5.77 0.51 6.14
N VAL A 74 -4.76 -0.28 5.75
CA VAL A 74 -3.82 0.07 4.67
C VAL A 74 -4.56 0.31 3.36
N PHE A 75 -5.49 -0.58 2.99
CA PHE A 75 -6.28 -0.44 1.78
C PHE A 75 -7.12 0.85 1.77
N GLY A 76 -7.76 1.18 2.90
CA GLY A 76 -8.52 2.42 3.07
C GLY A 76 -7.66 3.67 2.88
N PHE A 77 -6.48 3.71 3.49
CA PHE A 77 -5.53 4.81 3.26
C PHE A 77 -5.05 4.90 1.82
N LEU A 78 -4.78 3.77 1.16
CA LEU A 78 -4.39 3.75 -0.25
C LEU A 78 -5.52 4.27 -1.16
N GLN A 79 -6.78 3.92 -0.92
CA GLN A 79 -7.92 4.49 -1.67
C GLN A 79 -8.00 6.01 -1.51
N ARG A 80 -7.80 6.51 -0.29
CA ARG A 80 -7.77 7.95 -0.01
C ARG A 80 -6.59 8.62 -0.70
N ALA A 81 -5.39 8.04 -0.60
CA ALA A 81 -4.21 8.56 -1.26
C ALA A 81 -4.36 8.59 -2.78
N ALA A 82 -5.00 7.57 -3.36
CA ALA A 82 -5.26 7.50 -4.78
C ALA A 82 -6.23 8.58 -5.29
N SER A 83 -7.16 9.03 -4.44
CA SER A 83 -8.09 10.13 -4.76
C SER A 83 -7.43 11.52 -4.77
N ILE A 84 -6.21 11.63 -4.25
CA ILE A 84 -5.49 12.90 -4.11
C ILE A 84 -4.39 13.02 -5.17
N TYR A 85 -4.33 14.18 -5.80
CA TYR A 85 -3.26 14.52 -6.73
C TYR A 85 -1.94 14.71 -5.97
N GLY A 86 -0.81 14.29 -6.55
CA GLY A 86 0.50 14.43 -5.91
C GLY A 86 1.00 13.17 -5.18
N THR A 87 0.13 12.22 -4.83
CA THR A 87 0.54 11.00 -4.10
C THR A 87 1.23 9.95 -4.97
N GLY A 88 1.11 10.04 -6.29
CA GLY A 88 1.62 9.01 -7.21
C GLY A 88 0.91 7.66 -7.15
N ILE A 89 -0.13 7.49 -6.34
CA ILE A 89 -0.91 6.25 -6.27
C ILE A 89 -2.08 6.31 -7.25
N SER A 90 -2.25 5.24 -8.03
CA SER A 90 -3.33 5.07 -9.02
C SER A 90 -4.67 4.76 -8.34
N GLY A 91 -5.77 5.34 -8.84
CA GLY A 91 -7.12 5.25 -8.24
C GLY A 91 -8.12 4.33 -8.96
N GLY A 92 -8.36 4.53 -10.25
CA GLY A 92 -9.42 3.78 -10.96
C GLY A 92 -9.25 2.26 -10.95
N SER A 93 -8.00 1.77 -10.83
CA SER A 93 -7.69 0.35 -10.80
C SER A 93 -6.75 -0.06 -9.66
N SER A 94 -6.60 0.76 -8.63
CA SER A 94 -5.69 0.54 -7.50
C SER A 94 -6.16 1.35 -6.28
N PRO A 95 -5.93 0.89 -5.04
CA PRO A 95 -5.34 -0.40 -4.67
C PRO A 95 -6.20 -1.60 -5.12
N ARG A 96 -5.59 -2.79 -5.14
CA ARG A 96 -6.30 -4.06 -5.33
C ARG A 96 -6.00 -5.00 -4.16
N ALA A 97 -7.06 -5.54 -3.59
CA ALA A 97 -6.97 -6.53 -2.53
C ALA A 97 -6.66 -7.89 -3.14
N ILE A 98 -5.67 -8.59 -2.60
CA ILE A 98 -5.35 -9.98 -2.92
C ILE A 98 -5.87 -10.85 -1.78
N GLY A 99 -6.71 -11.83 -2.10
CA GLY A 99 -7.32 -12.74 -1.13
C GLY A 99 -7.74 -14.04 -1.81
N ALA A 100 -8.22 -15.02 -1.05
CA ALA A 100 -8.53 -16.34 -1.62
C ALA A 100 -9.98 -16.44 -2.10
N THR A 101 -10.92 -15.80 -1.41
CA THR A 101 -12.36 -15.94 -1.70
C THR A 101 -13.06 -14.58 -1.73
N ARG A 102 -14.33 -14.56 -2.17
CA ARG A 102 -15.16 -13.33 -2.13
C ARG A 102 -15.30 -12.76 -0.72
N THR A 103 -15.11 -13.59 0.31
CA THR A 103 -15.10 -13.19 1.73
C THR A 103 -14.10 -12.06 2.00
N THR A 104 -13.01 -11.95 1.22
CA THR A 104 -12.07 -10.84 1.34
C THR A 104 -12.77 -9.48 1.19
N SER A 105 -13.66 -9.32 0.20
CA SER A 105 -14.41 -8.06 -0.02
C SER A 105 -15.35 -7.78 1.15
N GLU A 106 -16.08 -8.79 1.61
CA GLU A 106 -17.00 -8.66 2.76
C GLU A 106 -16.26 -8.24 4.03
N ALA A 107 -15.13 -8.89 4.33
CA ALA A 107 -14.31 -8.61 5.50
C ALA A 107 -13.66 -7.22 5.43
N LEU A 108 -13.17 -6.84 4.25
CA LEU A 108 -12.60 -5.52 3.99
C LEU A 108 -13.63 -4.41 4.23
N ASN A 109 -14.86 -4.56 3.72
CA ASN A 109 -15.91 -3.56 3.89
C ASN A 109 -16.42 -3.41 5.34
N LYS A 110 -16.22 -4.42 6.21
CA LYS A 110 -16.51 -4.29 7.66
C LYS A 110 -15.60 -3.30 8.37
N VAL A 111 -14.42 -3.01 7.82
CA VAL A 111 -13.49 -2.00 8.33
C VAL A 111 -13.63 -0.69 7.56
N LEU A 112 -13.70 -0.75 6.23
CA LEU A 112 -13.79 0.46 5.40
C LEU A 112 -15.02 1.30 5.72
N THR A 113 -16.20 0.69 5.80
CA THR A 113 -17.47 1.41 5.99
C THR A 113 -17.49 2.25 7.27
N PRO A 114 -17.14 1.73 8.47
CA PRO A 114 -17.11 2.54 9.68
C PRO A 114 -15.89 3.47 9.80
N CYS A 115 -14.72 3.07 9.28
CA CYS A 115 -13.48 3.82 9.53
C CYS A 115 -13.15 4.86 8.45
N PHE A 116 -13.57 4.65 7.20
CA PHE A 116 -13.16 5.46 6.06
C PHE A 116 -14.38 5.97 5.27
N LYS A 117 -14.65 7.27 5.36
CA LYS A 117 -15.79 7.90 4.66
C LYS A 117 -15.68 7.69 3.15
N LEU A 118 -16.73 7.13 2.56
CA LEU A 118 -16.86 6.85 1.12
C LEU A 118 -15.85 5.81 0.57
N ALA A 119 -15.17 5.07 1.44
CA ALA A 119 -14.35 3.94 1.02
C ALA A 119 -15.21 2.68 0.91
N TYR A 120 -15.00 1.94 -0.17
CA TYR A 120 -15.69 0.69 -0.45
C TYR A 120 -14.84 -0.19 -1.35
N ALA A 121 -14.90 -1.50 -1.15
CA ALA A 121 -14.19 -2.49 -1.95
C ALA A 121 -15.17 -3.48 -2.56
N GLY A 122 -15.58 -3.24 -3.81
CA GLY A 122 -16.37 -4.21 -4.59
C GLY A 122 -15.54 -5.41 -5.02
N GLU A 123 -16.19 -6.43 -5.58
CA GLU A 123 -15.51 -7.63 -6.11
C GLU A 123 -14.51 -7.28 -7.23
N ASP A 124 -14.73 -6.19 -7.96
CA ASP A 124 -13.84 -5.67 -9.01
C ASP A 124 -12.50 -5.15 -8.48
N LEU A 125 -12.47 -4.81 -7.18
CA LEU A 125 -11.29 -4.36 -6.45
C LEU A 125 -10.54 -5.51 -5.77
N VAL A 126 -11.05 -6.75 -5.86
CA VAL A 126 -10.43 -7.95 -5.33
C VAL A 126 -9.85 -8.82 -6.46
N ARG A 127 -8.66 -9.36 -6.24
CA ARG A 127 -8.06 -10.41 -7.06
C ARG A 127 -7.97 -11.67 -6.22
N LEU A 128 -8.76 -12.66 -6.62
CA LEU A 128 -8.79 -13.96 -6.00
C LEU A 128 -7.54 -14.72 -6.41
N VAL A 129 -6.84 -15.37 -5.48
CA VAL A 129 -5.64 -16.17 -5.72
C VAL A 129 -5.63 -17.44 -4.87
N ASP A 130 -5.05 -18.51 -5.42
CA ASP A 130 -4.61 -19.64 -4.59
C ASP A 130 -3.25 -19.29 -3.99
N SER A 131 -3.19 -19.12 -2.67
CA SER A 131 -1.95 -18.69 -1.99
C SER A 131 -0.82 -19.72 -2.08
N THR A 132 -1.13 -20.97 -2.43
CA THR A 132 -0.18 -22.06 -2.65
C THR A 132 0.29 -22.17 -4.11
N ASN A 133 -0.32 -21.44 -5.05
CA ASN A 133 0.02 -21.51 -6.47
C ASN A 133 0.70 -20.21 -6.93
N LYS A 134 2.03 -20.27 -7.00
CA LYS A 134 2.88 -19.16 -7.46
C LYS A 134 2.48 -18.63 -8.83
N ASP A 135 2.22 -19.49 -9.81
CA ASP A 135 1.92 -19.08 -11.19
C ASP A 135 0.63 -18.26 -11.24
N TYR A 136 -0.34 -18.67 -10.43
CA TYR A 136 -1.60 -17.96 -10.31
C TYR A 136 -1.44 -16.58 -9.66
N ILE A 137 -0.67 -16.51 -8.55
CA ILE A 137 -0.34 -15.22 -7.91
C ILE A 137 0.38 -14.31 -8.91
N LYS A 138 1.37 -14.83 -9.64
CA LYS A 138 2.15 -14.11 -10.64
C LYS A 138 1.25 -13.49 -11.71
N GLU A 139 0.31 -14.26 -12.26
CA GLU A 139 -0.62 -13.76 -13.26
C GLU A 139 -1.49 -12.62 -12.70
N ARG A 140 -2.00 -12.78 -11.48
CA ARG A 140 -2.84 -11.77 -10.82
C ARG A 140 -2.07 -10.51 -10.42
N LEU A 141 -0.75 -10.61 -10.26
CA LEU A 141 0.15 -9.48 -10.00
C LEU A 141 0.65 -8.76 -11.26
N LYS A 142 0.34 -9.26 -12.46
CA LYS A 142 0.68 -8.56 -13.69
C LYS A 142 0.09 -7.14 -13.66
N SER A 143 0.92 -6.16 -14.00
CA SER A 143 0.60 -4.72 -14.05
C SER A 143 0.61 -3.97 -12.73
N PHE A 144 0.95 -4.60 -11.60
CA PHE A 144 1.19 -3.87 -10.34
C PHE A 144 2.65 -3.44 -10.23
N ASP A 145 2.88 -2.27 -9.65
CA ASP A 145 4.23 -1.71 -9.45
C ASP A 145 4.79 -2.03 -8.06
N ALA A 146 3.93 -2.25 -7.06
CA ALA A 146 4.35 -2.63 -5.71
C ALA A 146 3.32 -3.54 -5.03
N ALA A 147 3.79 -4.31 -4.03
CA ALA A 147 2.96 -5.19 -3.21
C ALA A 147 3.18 -4.94 -1.72
N ILE A 148 2.14 -5.18 -0.94
CA ILE A 148 2.16 -5.14 0.53
C ILE A 148 1.84 -6.54 1.06
N LEU A 149 2.73 -7.07 1.89
CA LEU A 149 2.67 -8.42 2.44
C LEU A 149 2.84 -8.38 3.96
N GLY A 150 2.26 -9.35 4.65
CA GLY A 150 2.65 -9.74 6.01
C GLY A 150 3.54 -10.98 6.00
N THR A 151 4.31 -11.16 7.06
CA THR A 151 5.05 -12.42 7.32
C THR A 151 4.12 -13.57 7.66
N VAL A 152 3.16 -13.34 8.56
CA VAL A 152 2.19 -14.34 9.02
C VAL A 152 0.78 -13.75 8.91
N TYR A 153 -0.15 -14.59 8.45
CA TYR A 153 -1.55 -14.21 8.31
C TYR A 153 -2.40 -14.99 9.30
N GLN A 154 -3.55 -14.45 9.67
CA GLN A 154 -4.60 -15.27 10.24
C GLN A 154 -5.26 -16.07 9.11
N LEU A 155 -5.26 -17.39 9.22
CA LEU A 155 -5.84 -18.27 8.21
C LEU A 155 -7.23 -18.74 8.61
N GLU A 156 -8.09 -18.95 7.61
CA GLU A 156 -9.40 -19.57 7.78
C GLU A 156 -9.72 -20.45 6.58
N GLN A 157 -10.03 -21.72 6.83
CA GLN A 157 -10.43 -22.63 5.76
C GLN A 157 -11.83 -22.27 5.26
N ARG A 158 -11.96 -22.07 3.95
CA ARG A 158 -13.22 -21.68 3.29
C ARG A 158 -13.42 -22.49 2.02
N SER A 159 -14.68 -22.69 1.64
CA SER A 159 -15.01 -23.28 0.34
C SER A 159 -14.68 -22.29 -0.78
N VAL A 160 -14.14 -22.81 -1.87
CA VAL A 160 -13.86 -22.02 -3.06
C VAL A 160 -15.19 -21.57 -3.68
N THR A 161 -15.37 -20.25 -3.80
CA THR A 161 -16.52 -19.69 -4.51
C THR A 161 -16.37 -19.94 -6.02
N GLY A 162 -17.46 -20.23 -6.72
CA GLY A 162 -17.42 -20.46 -8.18
C GLY A 162 -16.77 -19.32 -8.97
N ASN A 163 -16.08 -19.66 -10.08
CA ASN A 163 -15.36 -18.77 -11.01
C ASN A 163 -14.10 -18.08 -10.45
N THR A 164 -13.35 -18.74 -9.58
CA THR A 164 -12.12 -18.23 -8.94
C THR A 164 -10.85 -18.56 -9.72
N TYR A 165 -10.30 -19.77 -9.56
CA TYR A 165 -8.97 -20.16 -10.08
C TYR A 165 -8.84 -21.66 -10.36
N GLU A 166 -9.82 -22.21 -11.08
CA GLU A 166 -9.82 -23.62 -11.53
C GLU A 166 -9.93 -24.66 -10.40
N LYS A 167 -10.65 -24.30 -9.34
CA LYS A 167 -11.08 -25.24 -8.29
C LYS A 167 -12.60 -25.42 -8.35
N THR A 168 -13.05 -26.64 -8.07
CA THR A 168 -14.47 -26.97 -8.00
C THR A 168 -15.12 -26.28 -6.79
N PRO A 169 -16.44 -25.98 -6.81
CA PRO A 169 -17.13 -25.29 -5.70
C PRO A 169 -17.05 -25.99 -4.32
N ASN A 170 -16.60 -27.25 -4.28
CA ASN A 170 -16.43 -28.04 -3.06
C ASN A 170 -14.98 -28.09 -2.56
N ASP A 171 -14.03 -27.60 -3.35
CA ASP A 171 -12.64 -27.52 -2.92
C ASP A 171 -12.51 -26.49 -1.79
N LYS A 172 -11.58 -26.77 -0.88
CA LYS A 172 -11.27 -25.88 0.23
C LYS A 172 -9.98 -25.12 -0.06
N THR A 173 -9.95 -23.86 0.32
CA THR A 173 -8.77 -23.00 0.28
C THR A 173 -8.63 -22.28 1.62
N PHE A 174 -7.48 -21.67 1.85
CA PHE A 174 -7.25 -20.84 3.03
C PHE A 174 -7.43 -19.38 2.65
N GLU A 175 -8.48 -18.76 3.21
CA GLU A 175 -8.56 -17.30 3.27
C GLU A 175 -7.50 -16.80 4.25
N PHE A 176 -6.82 -15.71 3.88
CA PHE A 176 -5.73 -15.15 4.67
C PHE A 176 -6.00 -13.68 4.98
N TYR A 177 -5.82 -13.32 6.24
CA TYR A 177 -6.11 -11.99 6.77
C TYR A 177 -4.82 -11.40 7.35
N LEU A 178 -4.41 -10.22 6.88
CA LEU A 178 -3.21 -9.56 7.38
C LEU A 178 -3.42 -9.12 8.83
N ASP A 179 -2.56 -9.65 9.72
CA ASP A 179 -2.58 -9.47 11.18
C ASP A 179 -3.78 -10.11 11.90
N GLU A 180 -4.96 -9.48 11.89
CA GLU A 180 -6.16 -10.01 12.59
C GLU A 180 -7.41 -9.94 11.72
N ARG A 181 -8.22 -10.99 11.71
CA ARG A 181 -9.55 -10.94 11.10
C ARG A 181 -10.47 -10.02 11.93
N TYR A 182 -11.21 -9.13 11.27
CA TYR A 182 -12.17 -8.27 11.96
C TYR A 182 -13.15 -9.07 12.83
N GLY A 183 -13.23 -8.72 14.12
CA GLY A 183 -14.13 -9.35 15.10
C GLY A 183 -13.63 -10.68 15.68
N ALA A 184 -12.48 -11.20 15.25
CA ALA A 184 -11.89 -12.36 15.88
C ALA A 184 -11.34 -11.99 17.26
N ARG A 185 -11.82 -12.64 18.32
CA ARG A 185 -11.12 -12.67 19.61
C ARG A 185 -9.89 -13.56 19.44
N GLY A 186 -8.72 -13.11 19.91
CA GLY A 186 -7.40 -13.72 19.63
C GLY A 186 -7.17 -15.17 20.13
N GLY A 187 -8.20 -15.97 20.39
CA GLY A 187 -8.10 -17.28 21.04
C GLY A 187 -8.52 -18.50 20.22
N GLY A 188 -8.72 -18.41 18.90
CA GLY A 188 -9.32 -19.52 18.13
C GLY A 188 -8.67 -19.86 16.79
N VAL A 189 -7.51 -19.29 16.47
CA VAL A 189 -6.78 -19.66 15.25
C VAL A 189 -5.78 -20.74 15.65
N PRO A 190 -5.66 -21.87 14.93
CA PRO A 190 -4.59 -22.83 15.16
C PRO A 190 -3.26 -22.10 15.31
N ARG A 191 -2.36 -22.60 16.17
CA ARG A 191 -0.93 -22.24 16.08
C ARG A 191 -0.51 -22.67 14.69
N ASP A 192 -0.62 -21.76 13.72
CA ASP A 192 -0.40 -22.07 12.33
C ASP A 192 1.00 -22.64 12.18
N CYS A 193 1.12 -23.71 11.38
CA CYS A 193 2.41 -24.31 11.07
C CYS A 193 3.30 -23.22 10.44
N SER A 194 4.40 -22.85 11.10
CA SER A 194 5.29 -21.78 10.62
C SER A 194 5.73 -22.02 9.18
N ASP A 195 5.91 -23.29 8.82
CA ASP A 195 6.40 -23.72 7.52
C ASP A 195 5.37 -23.43 6.41
N TYR A 196 4.08 -23.46 6.73
CA TYR A 196 3.03 -23.08 5.77
C TYR A 196 3.08 -21.57 5.47
N HIS A 197 3.23 -20.72 6.49
CA HIS A 197 3.37 -19.27 6.30
C HIS A 197 4.64 -18.90 5.55
N ILE A 198 5.75 -19.59 5.84
CA ILE A 198 7.01 -19.44 5.11
C ILE A 198 6.82 -19.81 3.63
N SER A 199 6.20 -20.97 3.34
CA SER A 199 5.95 -21.41 1.97
C SER A 199 5.00 -20.47 1.20
N MET A 200 3.97 -19.96 1.86
CA MET A 200 3.06 -18.98 1.28
C MET A 200 3.76 -17.65 0.99
N PHE A 201 4.59 -17.17 1.92
CA PHE A 201 5.39 -15.97 1.74
C PHE A 201 6.41 -16.12 0.61
N GLU A 202 7.13 -17.24 0.58
CA GLU A 202 8.07 -17.59 -0.49
C GLU A 202 7.38 -17.60 -1.86
N SER A 203 6.23 -18.25 -1.96
CA SER A 203 5.43 -18.27 -3.19
C SER A 203 5.00 -16.88 -3.63
N ALA A 204 4.61 -16.02 -2.69
CA ALA A 204 4.22 -14.63 -2.97
C ALA A 204 5.41 -13.77 -3.43
N ILE A 205 6.58 -13.89 -2.79
CA ILE A 205 7.79 -13.15 -3.16
C ILE A 205 8.30 -13.59 -4.54
N GLN A 206 8.38 -14.90 -4.78
CA GLN A 206 8.75 -15.42 -6.10
C GLN A 206 7.78 -14.95 -7.18
N ALA A 207 6.46 -14.98 -6.91
CA ALA A 207 5.46 -14.45 -7.83
C ALA A 207 5.63 -12.95 -8.09
N CYS A 208 5.94 -12.14 -7.06
CA CYS A 208 6.25 -10.72 -7.22
C CYS A 208 7.45 -10.53 -8.15
N LYS A 209 8.55 -11.26 -7.92
CA LYS A 209 9.77 -11.19 -8.73
C LYS A 209 9.52 -11.61 -10.18
N GLU A 210 8.91 -12.77 -10.37
CA GLU A 210 8.63 -13.35 -11.70
C GLU A 210 7.57 -12.57 -12.49
N SER A 211 6.71 -11.77 -11.83
CA SER A 211 5.75 -10.91 -12.52
C SER A 211 6.44 -9.87 -13.42
N GLY A 212 7.68 -9.49 -13.09
CA GLY A 212 8.47 -8.48 -13.78
C GLY A 212 7.95 -7.04 -13.65
N SER A 213 6.74 -6.82 -13.10
CA SER A 213 6.17 -5.49 -12.93
C SER A 213 6.34 -4.92 -11.53
N ILE A 214 6.38 -5.79 -10.50
CA ILE A 214 6.60 -5.37 -9.11
C ILE A 214 8.05 -4.91 -8.94
N LYS A 215 8.22 -3.64 -8.57
CA LYS A 215 9.52 -3.00 -8.32
C LYS A 215 9.88 -2.99 -6.83
N HIS A 216 8.88 -2.96 -5.96
CA HIS A 216 9.08 -2.83 -4.54
C HIS A 216 8.05 -3.62 -3.74
N VAL A 217 8.47 -4.19 -2.62
CA VAL A 217 7.60 -4.91 -1.69
C VAL A 217 7.70 -4.30 -0.30
N VAL A 218 6.58 -3.92 0.29
CA VAL A 218 6.53 -3.55 1.71
C VAL A 218 6.09 -4.77 2.51
N VAL A 219 6.95 -5.25 3.39
CA VAL A 219 6.69 -6.41 4.24
C VAL A 219 6.48 -5.94 5.66
N LEU A 220 5.40 -6.38 6.29
CA LEU A 220 5.15 -6.15 7.70
C LEU A 220 5.43 -7.44 8.49
N GLU A 221 6.33 -7.35 9.47
CA GLU A 221 6.45 -8.35 10.53
C GLU A 221 5.22 -8.28 11.43
N THR A 222 4.41 -9.33 11.41
CA THR A 222 3.26 -9.42 12.31
C THR A 222 3.69 -9.96 13.69
N PRO A 223 2.95 -9.67 14.77
CA PRO A 223 3.30 -10.15 16.12
C PRO A 223 3.41 -11.68 16.25
N ARG A 224 2.84 -12.43 15.30
CA ARG A 224 2.85 -13.90 15.28
C ARG A 224 4.05 -14.49 14.54
N THR A 225 5.02 -13.67 14.14
CA THR A 225 6.20 -14.12 13.36
C THR A 225 7.16 -14.89 14.27
N PRO A 226 7.32 -16.22 14.12
CA PRO A 226 8.15 -16.98 15.05
C PRO A 226 9.65 -16.82 14.75
N ARG A 227 10.01 -16.78 13.46
CA ARG A 227 11.40 -16.73 12.98
C ARG A 227 11.54 -15.65 11.90
N PRO A 228 11.67 -14.36 12.28
CA PRO A 228 11.79 -13.25 11.32
C PRO A 228 12.87 -13.46 10.25
N ARG A 229 13.98 -14.09 10.63
CA ARG A 229 15.13 -14.36 9.75
C ARG A 229 14.77 -15.19 8.53
N ASP A 230 13.84 -16.14 8.66
CA ASP A 230 13.43 -16.98 7.53
C ASP A 230 12.79 -16.13 6.43
N PHE A 231 11.90 -15.20 6.81
CA PHE A 231 11.24 -14.28 5.88
C PHE A 231 12.22 -13.31 5.21
N ILE A 232 13.18 -12.80 5.98
CA ILE A 232 14.20 -11.90 5.44
C ILE A 232 15.14 -12.65 4.49
N SER A 233 15.54 -13.87 4.84
CA SER A 233 16.40 -14.70 3.97
C SER A 233 15.75 -14.98 2.62
N ILE A 234 14.43 -15.14 2.57
CA ILE A 234 13.67 -15.25 1.33
C ILE A 234 13.78 -13.95 0.52
N LEU A 235 13.55 -12.79 1.13
CA LEU A 235 13.65 -11.49 0.44
C LEU A 235 15.04 -11.26 -0.17
N GLU A 236 16.09 -11.54 0.60
CA GLU A 236 17.49 -11.39 0.17
C GLU A 236 17.82 -12.38 -0.95
N ARG A 237 17.41 -13.64 -0.82
CA ARG A 237 17.66 -14.69 -1.81
C ARG A 237 16.97 -14.41 -3.14
N GLU A 238 15.72 -13.94 -3.13
CA GLU A 238 14.97 -13.64 -4.35
C GLU A 238 15.38 -12.29 -4.99
N GLY A 239 16.10 -11.44 -4.25
CA GLY A 239 16.68 -10.19 -4.75
C GLY A 239 15.63 -9.20 -5.26
N ILE A 240 14.50 -9.07 -4.55
CA ILE A 240 13.50 -8.03 -4.79
C ILE A 240 13.73 -6.87 -3.83
N SER A 241 13.59 -5.62 -4.30
CA SER A 241 13.74 -4.46 -3.41
C SER A 241 12.58 -4.41 -2.41
N TYR A 242 12.89 -4.19 -1.13
CA TYR A 242 11.88 -4.26 -0.07
C TYR A 242 12.02 -3.21 1.04
N THR A 243 10.91 -2.88 1.68
CA THR A 243 10.90 -2.21 2.98
C THR A 243 10.29 -3.18 3.99
N TYR A 244 11.10 -3.70 4.90
CA TYR A 244 10.65 -4.61 5.95
C TYR A 244 10.39 -3.81 7.22
N ILE A 245 9.14 -3.81 7.69
CA ILE A 245 8.68 -3.02 8.83
C ILE A 245 8.47 -3.95 10.01
N ARG A 246 9.13 -3.63 11.13
CA ARG A 246 9.04 -4.38 12.38
C ARG A 246 8.51 -3.50 13.49
N ALA A 247 7.59 -4.05 14.29
CA ALA A 247 7.05 -3.37 15.46
C ALA A 247 6.85 -4.38 16.60
N ASN A 248 7.31 -4.02 17.80
CA ASN A 248 7.38 -4.96 18.92
C ASN A 248 6.02 -5.35 19.51
N SER A 249 5.06 -4.43 19.52
CA SER A 249 3.72 -4.71 20.01
C SER A 249 2.69 -3.86 19.27
N LEU A 250 1.59 -4.49 18.83
CA LEU A 250 0.53 -3.83 18.07
C LEU A 250 -0.78 -3.84 18.84
N LYS A 251 -1.39 -2.67 19.01
CA LYS A 251 -2.74 -2.49 19.57
C LYS A 251 -3.68 -1.90 18.53
N LYS A 252 -4.97 -2.20 18.65
CA LYS A 252 -6.03 -1.64 17.81
C LYS A 252 -6.71 -0.48 18.53
N ASP A 253 -7.06 0.58 17.81
CA ASP A 253 -8.05 1.54 18.29
C ASP A 253 -9.47 1.12 17.86
N LEU A 254 -10.27 0.65 18.81
CA LEU A 254 -11.66 0.27 18.56
C LEU A 254 -12.55 1.45 18.12
N THR A 255 -12.13 2.67 18.40
CA THR A 255 -12.87 3.89 18.07
C THR A 255 -12.32 4.59 16.84
N TYR A 256 -11.42 3.94 16.09
CA TYR A 256 -10.72 4.60 15.00
C TYR A 256 -11.67 5.10 13.93
N SER A 257 -11.38 6.30 13.43
CA SER A 257 -11.92 6.82 12.18
C SER A 257 -10.82 7.58 11.47
N PHE A 258 -10.91 7.62 10.14
CA PHE A 258 -9.98 8.34 9.28
C PHE A 258 -9.76 9.79 9.74
N GLU A 259 -10.80 10.45 10.27
CA GLU A 259 -10.73 11.84 10.73
C GLU A 259 -9.79 12.02 11.93
N LYS A 260 -9.51 10.96 12.70
CA LYS A 260 -8.50 10.98 13.77
C LYS A 260 -7.08 10.96 13.21
N GLY A 261 -6.89 10.36 12.03
CA GLY A 261 -5.59 10.15 11.38
C GLY A 261 -4.55 9.50 12.28
N VAL A 262 -3.30 9.93 12.11
CA VAL A 262 -2.18 9.46 12.93
C VAL A 262 -2.30 9.97 14.35
N LYS A 263 -2.14 9.06 15.32
CA LYS A 263 -2.31 9.33 16.76
C LYS A 263 -1.01 9.57 17.49
N GLU A 264 -0.05 8.68 17.29
CA GLU A 264 1.20 8.68 18.03
C GLU A 264 2.34 9.00 17.07
N LYS A 265 3.30 9.79 17.56
CA LYS A 265 4.56 9.96 16.85
C LYS A 265 5.35 8.66 17.02
N LEU A 266 5.78 8.10 15.91
CA LEU A 266 6.59 6.89 15.91
C LEU A 266 8.07 7.27 15.89
N THR A 267 8.89 6.45 16.53
CA THR A 267 10.33 6.44 16.31
C THR A 267 10.62 5.33 15.33
N VAL A 268 11.38 5.66 14.27
CA VAL A 268 11.83 4.68 13.28
C VAL A 268 13.35 4.64 13.28
N ALA A 269 13.89 3.43 13.39
CA ALA A 269 15.32 3.16 13.33
C ALA A 269 15.63 2.22 12.16
N LEU A 270 16.71 2.51 11.43
CA LEU A 270 17.22 1.62 10.38
C LEU A 270 18.07 0.52 11.01
N LEU A 271 17.73 -0.74 10.71
CA LEU A 271 18.53 -1.89 11.16
C LEU A 271 19.58 -2.23 10.09
N SER A 272 20.85 -2.09 10.45
CA SER A 272 21.99 -2.26 9.54
C SER A 272 22.41 -3.73 9.33
N GLU A 273 22.01 -4.65 10.21
CA GLU A 273 22.43 -6.05 10.14
C GLU A 273 21.29 -7.03 10.47
N VAL A 274 21.00 -7.96 9.56
CA VAL A 274 20.01 -9.04 9.73
C VAL A 274 20.37 -9.98 10.89
N SER A 275 21.66 -10.13 11.17
CA SER A 275 22.20 -10.97 12.25
C SER A 275 21.78 -10.55 13.65
N ARG A 276 21.31 -9.30 13.83
CA ARG A 276 20.91 -8.75 15.12
C ARG A 276 19.41 -8.80 15.39
N ILE A 277 18.61 -9.32 14.48
CA ILE A 277 17.14 -9.33 14.64
C ILE A 277 16.79 -10.41 15.67
N PRO A 278 16.34 -10.02 16.89
CA PRO A 278 15.89 -10.99 17.88
C PRO A 278 14.49 -11.49 17.51
N PRO A 279 14.11 -12.73 17.86
CA PRO A 279 12.71 -13.13 17.78
C PRO A 279 11.85 -12.25 18.70
N HIS A 280 10.55 -12.11 18.39
CA HIS A 280 9.63 -11.52 19.36
C HIS A 280 9.61 -12.41 20.61
N THR A 281 9.83 -11.81 21.77
CA THR A 281 9.55 -12.44 23.05
C THR A 281 8.07 -12.23 23.37
N ASP A 282 7.35 -13.30 23.70
CA ASP A 282 5.95 -13.23 24.14
C ASP A 282 5.79 -12.43 25.44
N GLU A 283 6.88 -12.19 26.16
CA GLU A 283 6.90 -11.31 27.32
C GLU A 283 6.92 -9.84 26.86
N PRO A 284 5.90 -9.04 27.22
CA PRO A 284 5.97 -7.61 27.00
C PRO A 284 7.17 -7.08 27.79
N ASN A 285 8.17 -6.53 27.07
CA ASN A 285 9.25 -5.79 27.71
C ASN A 285 8.61 -4.75 28.64
N ASN A 286 8.85 -4.89 29.95
CA ASN A 286 8.28 -4.01 30.97
C ASN A 286 8.65 -2.55 30.65
N GLY A 287 7.72 -1.81 30.03
CA GLY A 287 7.89 -0.41 29.64
C GLY A 287 7.73 -0.10 28.16
N GLU A 288 7.66 -1.09 27.27
CA GLU A 288 7.51 -0.82 25.83
C GLU A 288 6.05 -0.57 25.43
N LYS A 289 5.79 0.60 24.85
CA LYS A 289 4.45 1.05 24.48
C LYS A 289 4.03 0.41 23.17
N ALA A 290 2.87 -0.27 23.17
CA ALA A 290 2.29 -0.84 21.96
C ALA A 290 1.91 0.25 20.95
N VAL A 291 2.27 0.01 19.68
CA VAL A 291 2.01 0.88 18.53
C VAL A 291 0.58 0.65 18.01
N PHE A 292 -0.11 1.72 17.63
CA PHE A 292 -1.41 1.59 16.99
C PHE A 292 -1.26 0.99 15.58
N ARG A 293 -2.12 0.02 15.26
CA ARG A 293 -2.19 -0.61 13.93
C ARG A 293 -2.47 0.41 12.83
N GLU A 294 -3.25 1.44 13.14
CA GLU A 294 -3.61 2.50 12.20
C GLU A 294 -2.42 3.41 11.88
N ASP A 295 -1.57 3.64 12.88
CA ASP A 295 -0.30 4.37 12.73
C ASP A 295 0.69 3.57 11.86
N ILE A 296 0.80 2.25 12.06
CA ILE A 296 1.56 1.35 11.17
C ILE A 296 1.00 1.35 9.75
N ALA A 297 -0.32 1.30 9.58
CA ALA A 297 -0.95 1.33 8.27
C ALA A 297 -0.66 2.65 7.52
N ALA A 298 -0.69 3.78 8.22
CA ALA A 298 -0.31 5.06 7.67
C ALA A 298 1.19 5.10 7.33
N LEU A 299 2.06 4.54 8.19
CA LEU A 299 3.49 4.43 7.90
C LEU A 299 3.76 3.62 6.63
N ILE A 300 3.11 2.47 6.44
CA ILE A 300 3.22 1.64 5.23
C ILE A 300 2.93 2.46 3.96
N VAL A 301 1.85 3.25 3.96
CA VAL A 301 1.49 4.08 2.80
C VAL A 301 2.50 5.21 2.60
N GLN A 302 2.96 5.83 3.69
CA GLN A 302 3.97 6.89 3.61
C GLN A 302 5.32 6.36 3.10
N CYS A 303 5.71 5.13 3.47
CA CYS A 303 6.88 4.44 2.94
C CYS A 303 6.81 4.30 1.41
N LEU A 304 5.68 3.84 0.88
CA LEU A 304 5.47 3.74 -0.57
C LEU A 304 5.61 5.10 -1.28
N MET A 305 5.16 6.18 -0.64
CA MET A 305 5.20 7.53 -1.21
C MET A 305 6.58 8.17 -1.17
N SER A 306 7.37 7.90 -0.11
CA SER A 306 8.56 8.70 0.21
C SER A 306 9.87 7.99 -0.09
N LEU A 307 9.95 6.69 0.21
CA LEU A 307 11.20 5.93 0.18
C LEU A 307 11.58 5.51 -1.23
N ASN A 308 12.89 5.43 -1.51
CA ASN A 308 13.40 4.91 -2.77
C ASN A 308 13.04 3.43 -2.92
N TRP A 309 12.38 3.10 -4.02
CA TRP A 309 11.94 1.75 -4.32
C TRP A 309 13.08 0.82 -4.76
N GLU A 310 14.25 1.37 -5.11
CA GLU A 310 15.40 0.61 -5.57
C GLU A 310 16.21 0.00 -4.43
N GLU A 311 16.18 0.58 -3.22
CA GLU A 311 16.99 0.09 -2.09
C GLU A 311 16.16 -0.68 -1.08
N SER A 312 16.74 -1.79 -0.63
CA SER A 312 16.19 -2.63 0.43
C SER A 312 16.55 -2.11 1.81
N ARG A 313 15.59 -2.16 2.74
CA ARG A 313 15.81 -1.68 4.11
C ARG A 313 14.92 -2.40 5.13
N ILE A 314 15.41 -2.44 6.36
CA ILE A 314 14.69 -2.97 7.51
C ILE A 314 14.51 -1.83 8.49
N ILE A 315 13.27 -1.48 8.79
CA ILE A 315 12.92 -0.42 9.73
C ILE A 315 12.26 -1.02 10.98
N GLU A 316 12.78 -0.64 12.14
CA GLU A 316 12.18 -0.95 13.43
C GLU A 316 11.40 0.25 13.93
N VAL A 317 10.17 0.00 14.39
CA VAL A 317 9.17 1.00 14.73
C VAL A 317 8.78 0.83 16.18
N SER A 318 8.89 1.90 16.95
CA SER A 318 8.42 1.97 18.34
C SER A 318 7.53 3.20 18.56
N ALA A 319 6.59 3.09 19.50
CA ALA A 319 5.73 4.20 19.87
C ALA A 319 6.46 5.13 20.83
N THR A 320 6.37 6.44 20.60
CA THR A 320 6.80 7.43 21.59
C THR A 320 5.70 7.69 22.62
N SER A 321 6.09 8.21 23.78
CA SER A 321 5.15 8.73 24.77
C SER A 321 4.44 10.01 24.30
N GLU A 322 4.96 10.67 23.27
CA GLU A 322 4.37 11.87 22.69
C GLU A 322 3.12 11.52 21.88
N THR A 323 1.96 11.95 22.39
CA THR A 323 0.73 11.93 21.60
C THR A 323 0.74 13.14 20.68
N ILE A 324 0.41 12.95 19.40
CA ILE A 324 0.24 14.07 18.48
C ILE A 324 -1.06 14.76 18.89
N SER A 325 -0.94 15.78 19.73
CA SER A 325 -2.08 16.63 20.03
C SER A 325 -2.46 17.33 18.74
N SER A 326 -3.72 17.17 18.31
CA SER A 326 -4.34 17.93 17.21
C SER A 326 -4.34 19.46 17.42
N ASN A 327 -3.68 19.96 18.47
CA ASN A 327 -3.59 21.35 18.89
C ASN A 327 -2.18 21.96 18.78
N SER A 328 -1.10 21.19 18.50
CA SER A 328 0.28 21.73 18.59
C SER A 328 0.91 22.19 17.28
N LEU A 329 0.17 22.15 16.16
CA LEU A 329 0.54 22.85 14.92
C LEU A 329 -0.47 23.97 14.67
N THR A 330 -0.31 25.06 15.44
CA THR A 330 -0.77 26.43 15.17
C THR A 330 -2.27 26.68 14.90
N GLU A 331 -2.89 27.44 15.80
CA GLU A 331 -3.75 28.59 15.48
C GLU A 331 -4.52 28.54 14.15
N LYS A 332 -5.54 27.70 14.10
CA LYS A 332 -6.90 27.98 13.60
C LYS A 332 -7.58 26.63 13.54
N LYS A 333 -8.78 26.53 14.13
CA LYS A 333 -9.80 25.54 13.75
C LYS A 333 -10.26 25.79 12.30
N SER A 334 -9.32 25.93 11.36
CA SER A 334 -9.59 25.87 9.95
C SER A 334 -10.08 24.45 9.75
N LYS A 335 -11.32 24.31 9.27
CA LYS A 335 -11.96 23.03 8.98
C LYS A 335 -10.93 22.15 8.27
N GLN A 336 -10.49 21.08 8.93
CA GLN A 336 -9.52 20.17 8.37
C GLN A 336 -10.04 19.71 7.01
N ARG A 337 -9.26 20.02 5.97
CA ARG A 337 -9.68 19.80 4.59
C ARG A 337 -9.36 18.37 4.23
N PHE A 338 -10.25 17.48 4.67
CA PHE A 338 -10.19 16.06 4.33
C PHE A 338 -10.22 15.83 2.81
N ASP A 339 -10.61 16.79 1.99
CA ASP A 339 -10.48 16.75 0.53
C ASP A 339 -9.03 16.81 0.03
N LYS A 340 -8.07 17.23 0.87
CA LYS A 340 -6.67 17.46 0.49
C LYS A 340 -5.67 16.52 1.15
N GLU A 341 -6.07 15.78 2.17
CA GLU A 341 -5.20 14.90 2.94
C GLU A 341 -5.66 13.44 2.87
N TRP A 342 -4.71 12.55 2.63
CA TRP A 342 -4.97 11.11 2.51
C TRP A 342 -4.97 10.41 3.87
N CYS A 343 -4.31 11.02 4.87
CA CYS A 343 -4.35 10.67 6.28
C CYS A 343 -3.99 11.93 7.10
N PRO A 344 -4.83 12.37 8.05
CA PRO A 344 -4.49 13.47 8.94
C PRO A 344 -3.18 13.22 9.69
N ASN A 345 -2.35 14.27 9.81
CA ASN A 345 -1.04 14.23 10.48
C ASN A 345 0.01 13.30 9.82
N SER A 346 -0.20 12.85 8.57
CA SER A 346 0.76 11.96 7.89
C SER A 346 2.10 12.64 7.59
N ASN A 347 2.16 13.97 7.61
CA ASN A 347 3.39 14.75 7.43
C ASN A 347 4.45 14.42 8.49
N VAL A 348 4.03 14.05 9.71
CA VAL A 348 4.95 13.64 10.78
C VAL A 348 5.78 12.43 10.35
N TYR A 349 5.17 11.48 9.62
CA TYR A 349 5.88 10.33 9.08
C TYR A 349 6.70 10.69 7.84
N ALA A 350 6.23 11.61 7.00
CA ALA A 350 7.00 12.09 5.86
C ALA A 350 8.34 12.71 6.31
N GLU A 351 8.30 13.61 7.28
CA GLU A 351 9.47 14.27 7.86
C GLU A 351 10.41 13.27 8.52
N MET A 352 9.87 12.32 9.27
CA MET A 352 10.64 11.25 9.90
C MET A 352 11.36 10.37 8.87
N LEU A 353 10.68 9.97 7.79
CA LEU A 353 11.28 9.12 6.75
C LEU A 353 12.31 9.85 5.91
N VAL A 354 12.22 11.18 5.76
CA VAL A 354 13.25 11.98 5.09
C VAL A 354 14.57 11.92 5.86
N ASN A 355 14.52 11.87 7.19
CA ASN A 355 15.71 11.78 8.05
C ASN A 355 16.31 10.37 8.12
N LEU A 356 15.67 9.36 7.51
CA LEU A 356 16.20 7.99 7.43
C LEU A 356 17.09 7.76 6.20
N LYS A 357 17.15 8.75 5.28
CA LYS A 357 18.08 8.77 4.16
C LYS A 357 19.44 9.25 4.63
#